data_AF-A0A2G3AJE7-F1
#
_entry.id   AF-A0A2G3AJE7-F1
#
_cell.length_a   1.000
_cell.length_b   1.000
_cell.length_c   1.000
_cell.angle_alpha   90.00
_cell.angle_beta   90.00
_cell.angle_gamma   90.00
#
_symmetry.space_group_name_H-M   'P 1'
#
loop_
_entity.id
_entity.type
_entity.pdbx_description
1 polymer ?
#
loop_
_entity_poly.entity_id
_entity_poly.type
_entity_poly.pdbx_seq_one_letter_code
_entity_poly.pdbx_strand_id
1 'polypeptide(L)'
;MVIAESSLSSIEIVEKCCGYQNRSHVICFGGGVKEKDLKGGTSSKAELLSTLHSTQEENIYLNKENKSLNDPLSTLEDEMKEIKKMRELFTAQLPQVRATISPISTE
;
A
#
# COMPACT_ATOMS: atom_id res chain seq x y z
N MET A 1 46.60 -1.59 30.34
CA MET A 1 45.67 -1.59 31.48
C MET A 1 44.87 -0.31 31.39
N VAL A 2 43.67 -0.35 30.81
CA VAL A 2 42.81 0.84 30.69
C VAL A 2 42.17 1.04 32.05
N ILE A 3 42.57 2.10 32.76
CA ILE A 3 41.94 2.51 34.01
C ILE A 3 40.55 3.02 33.60
N ALA A 4 39.52 2.21 33.80
CA ALA A 4 38.15 2.67 33.64
C ALA A 4 37.92 3.75 34.69
N GLU A 5 37.84 5.01 34.26
CA GLU A 5 37.45 6.10 35.14
C GLU A 5 36.13 5.70 35.81
N SER A 6 36.15 5.72 37.15
CA SER A 6 34.97 5.51 37.98
C SER A 6 33.83 6.34 37.43
N SER A 7 32.66 5.72 37.24
CA SER A 7 31.46 6.36 36.72
C SER A 7 31.23 7.70 37.41
N LEU A 8 31.53 8.79 36.71
CA LEU A 8 31.30 10.15 37.20
C LEU A 8 29.84 10.26 37.61
N SER A 9 29.60 10.91 38.75
CA SER A 9 28.23 11.21 39.17
C SER A 9 27.56 12.11 38.13
N SER A 10 26.23 12.05 38.04
CA SER A 10 25.48 12.81 37.03
C SER A 10 25.76 14.31 37.10
N ILE A 11 26.10 14.84 38.29
CA ILE A 11 26.47 16.25 38.48
C ILE A 11 27.85 16.57 37.89
N GLU A 12 28.85 15.71 38.09
CA GLU A 12 30.19 15.89 37.53
C GLU A 12 30.20 15.87 35.99
N ILE A 13 29.34 15.01 35.39
CA ILE A 13 29.18 14.96 33.93
C ILE A 13 28.59 16.27 33.40
N VAL A 14 27.55 16.79 34.05
CA VAL A 14 26.91 18.05 33.67
C VAL A 14 27.87 19.22 33.83
N GLU A 15 28.61 19.28 34.94
CA GLU A 15 29.57 20.36 35.19
C GLU A 15 30.73 20.38 34.19
N LYS A 16 31.18 19.20 33.75
CA LYS A 16 32.23 19.08 32.71
C LYS A 16 31.77 19.59 31.35
N CYS A 17 30.49 19.43 31.00
CA CYS A 17 29.94 19.85 29.69
C CYS A 17 29.38 21.28 29.69
N CYS A 18 28.74 21.70 30.78
CA CYS A 18 27.93 22.92 30.85
C CYS A 18 28.44 23.94 31.87
N GLY A 19 29.55 23.63 32.56
CA GLY A 19 30.11 24.47 33.61
C GLY A 19 29.47 24.25 34.98
N TYR A 20 30.10 24.86 36.00
CA TYR A 20 29.74 24.72 37.42
C TYR A 20 28.25 24.96 37.68
N GLN A 21 27.59 24.01 38.33
CA GLN A 21 26.16 24.07 38.62
C GLN A 21 25.94 24.66 40.01
N ASN A 22 25.03 25.61 40.15
CA ASN A 22 24.68 26.18 41.46
C ASN A 22 23.17 26.07 41.71
N ARG A 23 22.74 26.21 42.97
CA ARG A 23 21.32 26.08 43.35
C ARG A 23 20.38 27.07 42.63
N SER A 24 20.90 28.14 42.04
CA SER A 24 20.15 29.17 41.32
C SER A 24 20.12 28.97 39.80
N HIS A 25 20.99 28.11 39.25
CA HIS A 25 21.07 27.77 37.83
C HIS A 25 21.53 26.31 37.70
N VAL A 26 20.55 25.42 37.50
CA VAL A 26 20.78 24.00 37.23
C VAL A 26 20.35 23.71 35.79
N ILE A 27 21.28 23.29 34.96
CA ILE A 27 21.05 22.72 33.65
C ILE A 27 20.82 21.22 33.87
N CYS A 28 19.56 20.82 33.80
CA CYS A 28 19.19 19.42 33.83
C CYS A 28 18.98 18.89 32.42
N PHE A 29 19.37 17.64 32.17
CA PHE A 29 18.97 16.92 30.97
C PHE A 29 17.45 16.67 31.04
N GLY A 30 16.68 17.49 30.33
CA GLY A 30 15.23 17.34 30.22
C GLY A 30 14.85 16.32 29.15
N GLY A 31 14.00 15.35 29.51
CA GLY A 31 13.07 14.67 28.60
C GLY A 31 13.63 14.07 27.31
N GLY A 32 14.87 13.59 27.31
CA GLY A 32 15.44 12.89 26.15
C GLY A 32 14.58 11.69 25.70
N VAL A 33 14.67 11.35 24.41
CA VAL A 33 14.00 10.19 23.82
C VAL A 33 14.36 8.95 24.64
N LYS A 34 13.38 8.35 25.30
CA LYS A 34 13.58 7.15 26.14
C LYS A 34 13.69 5.94 25.23
N GLU A 35 14.28 4.85 25.71
CA GLU A 35 14.32 3.58 24.96
C GLU A 35 12.94 3.12 24.48
N LYS A 36 11.89 3.38 25.28
CA LYS A 36 10.49 3.14 24.90
C LYS A 36 9.99 4.01 23.73
N ASP A 37 10.58 5.19 23.55
CA ASP A 37 10.30 6.11 22.44
C ASP A 37 11.11 5.71 21.19
N LEU A 38 12.17 4.90 21.36
CA LEU A 38 12.94 4.26 20.28
C LEU A 38 12.43 2.87 19.87
N LYS A 39 11.58 2.23 20.69
CA LYS A 39 10.94 0.96 20.36
C LYS A 39 9.86 1.17 19.30
N GLY A 40 10.30 1.31 18.05
CA GLY A 40 9.51 0.84 16.91
C GLY A 40 9.18 -0.65 17.08
N GLY A 41 8.13 -1.12 16.40
CA GLY A 41 7.58 -2.47 16.55
C GLY A 41 8.65 -3.57 16.63
N THR A 42 8.35 -4.63 17.40
CA THR A 42 9.28 -5.69 17.83
C THR A 42 9.85 -6.58 16.71
N SER A 43 9.73 -6.17 15.45
CA SER A 43 10.23 -6.97 14.34
C SER A 43 11.76 -6.92 14.27
N SER A 44 12.35 -8.10 14.22
CA SER A 44 13.79 -8.24 13.99
C SER A 44 14.12 -7.75 12.57
N LYS A 45 15.34 -7.23 12.38
CA LYS A 45 15.88 -6.90 11.04
C LYS A 45 15.73 -8.05 10.04
N ALA A 46 15.89 -9.30 10.51
CA ALA A 46 15.74 -10.48 9.67
C ALA A 46 14.28 -10.68 9.20
N GLU A 47 13.30 -10.50 10.10
CA GLU A 47 11.88 -10.62 9.76
C GLU A 47 11.43 -9.52 8.78
N LEU A 48 11.93 -8.30 8.97
CA LEU A 48 11.67 -7.20 8.04
C LEU A 48 12.20 -7.50 6.64
N LEU A 49 13.42 -8.06 6.54
CA LEU A 49 14.00 -8.44 5.25
C LEU A 49 13.24 -9.60 4.59
N SER A 50 12.85 -10.61 5.35
CA SER A 50 12.01 -11.71 4.85
C SER A 50 10.66 -11.21 4.33
N THR A 51 10.00 -10.33 5.09
CA THR A 51 8.72 -9.73 4.69
C THR A 51 8.89 -8.90 3.42
N LEU A 52 9.93 -8.07 3.34
CA LEU A 52 10.22 -7.24 2.17
C LEU A 52 10.40 -8.10 0.92
N HIS A 53 11.18 -9.18 1.00
CA HIS A 53 11.40 -10.08 -0.13
C HIS A 53 10.10 -10.76 -0.57
N SER A 54 9.33 -11.30 0.38
CA SER A 54 8.06 -11.96 0.09
C SER A 54 7.07 -11.00 -0.59
N THR A 55 6.94 -9.77 -0.10
CA THR A 55 6.07 -8.76 -0.71
C THR A 55 6.54 -8.35 -2.10
N GLN A 56 7.85 -8.33 -2.34
CA GLN A 56 8.41 -8.03 -3.66
C GLN A 56 8.12 -9.15 -4.67
N GLU A 57 8.27 -10.41 -4.27
CA GLU A 57 7.93 -11.57 -5.12
C GLU A 57 6.44 -11.60 -5.46
N GLU A 58 5.58 -11.39 -4.47
CA GLU A 58 4.13 -11.29 -4.66
C GLU A 58 3.76 -10.18 -5.65
N ASN A 59 4.36 -8.99 -5.51
CA ASN A 59 4.12 -7.88 -6.44
C ASN A 59 4.53 -8.21 -7.88
N ILE A 60 5.66 -8.90 -8.06
CA ILE A 60 6.12 -9.33 -9.38
C ILE A 60 5.11 -10.31 -9.99
N TYR A 61 4.64 -11.28 -9.20
CA TYR A 61 3.64 -12.25 -9.63
C TYR A 61 2.34 -11.56 -10.03
N LEU A 62 1.77 -10.73 -9.15
CA LEU A 62 0.51 -10.02 -9.40
C LEU A 62 0.59 -9.10 -10.62
N ASN A 63 1.72 -8.41 -10.82
CA ASN A 63 1.92 -7.56 -11.98
C ASN A 63 1.98 -8.38 -13.29
N LYS A 64 2.57 -9.58 -13.25
CA LYS A 64 2.58 -10.49 -14.40
C LYS A 64 1.18 -11.01 -14.71
N GLU A 65 0.42 -11.40 -13.69
CA GLU A 65 -0.96 -11.88 -13.84
C GLU A 65 -1.86 -10.77 -14.41
N ASN A 66 -1.79 -9.56 -13.86
CA ASN A 66 -2.53 -8.40 -14.37
C ASN A 66 -2.24 -8.12 -15.85
N LYS A 67 -0.97 -8.20 -16.27
CA LYS A 67 -0.61 -8.06 -17.68
C LYS A 67 -1.19 -9.18 -18.54
N SER A 68 -1.17 -10.41 -18.04
CA SER A 68 -1.72 -11.57 -18.75
C SER A 68 -3.24 -11.51 -18.94
N LEU A 69 -3.96 -10.83 -18.04
CA LEU A 69 -5.41 -10.70 -18.09
C LEU A 69 -5.90 -9.52 -18.93
N ASN A 70 -5.00 -8.60 -19.32
CA ASN A 70 -5.40 -7.37 -20.02
C ASN A 70 -5.93 -7.66 -21.43
N ASP A 71 -5.22 -8.47 -22.22
CA ASP A 71 -5.60 -8.83 -23.58
C ASP A 71 -6.94 -9.60 -23.66
N PRO A 72 -7.20 -10.65 -22.85
CA PRO A 72 -8.48 -11.33 -22.87
C PRO A 72 -9.64 -10.44 -22.39
N LEU A 73 -9.40 -9.52 -21.44
CA LEU A 73 -10.42 -8.54 -21.04
C LEU A 73 -10.76 -7.58 -22.18
N SER A 74 -9.76 -7.05 -22.88
CA SER A 74 -9.99 -6.21 -24.07
C SER A 74 -10.77 -6.96 -25.15
N THR A 75 -10.43 -8.23 -25.38
CA THR A 75 -11.13 -9.07 -26.36
C THR A 75 -12.60 -9.25 -25.98
N LEU A 76 -12.86 -9.55 -24.71
CA LEU A 76 -14.23 -9.71 -24.20
C LEU A 76 -15.04 -8.42 -24.30
N GLU A 77 -14.43 -7.26 -24.03
CA GLU A 77 -15.09 -5.95 -24.18
C GLU A 77 -15.52 -5.70 -25.63
N ASP A 78 -14.67 -6.02 -26.61
CA ASP A 78 -14.99 -5.88 -28.02
C ASP A 78 -16.12 -6.82 -28.45
N GLU A 79 -16.09 -8.08 -28.00
CA GLU A 79 -17.17 -9.05 -28.27
C GLU A 79 -18.50 -8.59 -27.67
N MET A 80 -18.50 -8.08 -26.43
CA MET A 80 -19.71 -7.54 -25.80
C MET A 80 -20.28 -6.34 -26.56
N LYS A 81 -19.41 -5.50 -27.15
CA LYS A 81 -19.82 -4.36 -27.96
C LYS A 81 -20.51 -4.81 -29.25
N GLU A 82 -20.01 -5.86 -29.90
CA GLU A 82 -20.64 -6.43 -31.10
C GLU A 82 -21.98 -7.09 -30.78
N ILE A 83 -22.06 -7.86 -29.69
CA ILE A 83 -23.34 -8.44 -29.22
C ILE A 83 -24.37 -7.34 -28.93
N LYS A 84 -23.95 -6.25 -28.29
CA LYS A 84 -24.83 -5.11 -28.01
C LYS A 84 -25.38 -4.49 -29.30
N LYS A 85 -24.53 -4.24 -30.31
CA LYS A 85 -24.97 -3.72 -31.62
C LYS A 85 -25.95 -4.68 -32.29
N MET A 86 -25.65 -5.98 -32.28
CA MET A 86 -26.52 -7.00 -32.87
C MET A 86 -27.91 -6.99 -32.20
N ARG A 87 -27.95 -6.95 -30.86
CA ARG A 87 -29.21 -6.87 -30.10
C ARG A 87 -30.01 -5.61 -30.42
N GLU A 88 -29.35 -4.47 -30.53
CA GLU A 88 -30.00 -3.21 -30.92
C GLU A 88 -30.60 -3.30 -32.33
N LEU A 89 -29.88 -3.92 -33.27
CA LEU A 89 -30.36 -4.16 -34.63
C LEU A 89 -31.62 -5.04 -34.65
N PHE A 90 -31.61 -6.16 -33.90
CA PHE A 90 -32.77 -7.04 -33.77
C PHE A 90 -33.96 -6.33 -33.12
N THR A 91 -33.71 -5.52 -32.09
CA THR A 91 -34.75 -4.74 -31.41
C THR A 91 -35.38 -3.70 -32.35
N ALA A 92 -34.57 -3.08 -33.22
CA ALA A 92 -35.04 -2.13 -34.22
C ALA A 92 -35.80 -2.80 -35.40
N GLN A 93 -35.49 -4.05 -35.73
CA GLN A 93 -36.17 -4.82 -36.79
C GLN A 93 -37.45 -5.53 -36.32
N LEU A 94 -37.62 -5.76 -35.02
CA LEU A 94 -38.79 -6.40 -34.42
C LEU A 94 -40.15 -5.77 -34.86
N PRO A 95 -40.31 -4.44 -34.93
CA PRO A 95 -41.51 -3.81 -35.48
C PRO A 95 -41.72 -4.07 -36.97
N GLN A 96 -40.63 -4.12 -37.76
CA GLN A 96 -40.69 -4.34 -39.21
C GLN A 96 -41.07 -5.78 -39.56
N VAL A 97 -40.50 -6.76 -38.86
CA VAL A 97 -40.83 -8.19 -39.06
C VAL A 97 -42.29 -8.47 -38.68
N ARG A 98 -42.84 -7.79 -37.66
CA ARG A 98 -44.25 -7.94 -37.27
C ARG A 98 -45.22 -7.37 -38.31
N ALA A 99 -44.81 -6.36 -39.08
CA ALA A 99 -45.63 -5.77 -40.14
C ALA A 99 -45.72 -6.66 -41.40
N THR A 100 -44.68 -7.42 -41.72
CA THR A 100 -44.66 -8.30 -42.91
C THR A 100 -45.39 -9.63 -42.71
N ILE A 101 -45.70 -10.02 -41.47
CA ILE A 101 -46.39 -11.28 -41.14
C ILE A 101 -47.87 -11.04 -40.76
N SER A 102 -48.41 -9.84 -41.00
CA SER A 102 -49.86 -9.65 -40.92
C SER A 102 -50.54 -10.64 -41.87
N PRO A 103 -51.46 -11.51 -41.39
CA PRO A 103 -52.11 -12.47 -42.26
C PRO A 103 -52.91 -11.69 -43.30
N ILE A 104 -52.69 -12.00 -44.57
CA ILE A 104 -53.59 -11.63 -45.66
C ILE A 104 -54.97 -12.14 -45.22
N SER A 105 -55.88 -11.21 -44.91
CA SER A 105 -57.27 -11.56 -44.65
C SER A 105 -57.87 -11.88 -46.00
N THR A 106 -58.06 -13.17 -46.27
CA THR A 106 -58.87 -13.62 -47.40
C THR A 106 -60.33 -13.53 -46.96
N GLU A 107 -61.06 -12.58 -47.52
CA GLU A 107 -62.53 -12.59 -47.61
C GLU A 107 -63.04 -13.85 -48.34
#